data_AF-A0A523Q0J7-F1
#
_entry.id   AF-A0A523Q0J7-F1
#
_cell.length_a   1.000
_cell.length_b   1.000
_cell.length_c   1.000
_cell.angle_alpha   90.00
_cell.angle_beta   90.00
_cell.angle_gamma   90.00
#
_symmetry.space_group_name_H-M   'P 1'
#
loop_
_entity.id
_entity.type
_entity.pdbx_description
1 polymer ?
#
loop_
_entity_poly.entity_id
_entity_poly.type
_entity_poly.pdbx_seq_one_letter_code
_entity_poly.pdbx_strand_id
1 'polypeptide(L)' 'MPQEVIIEDKHASEQLKLISQLEEDDKQTIFKLVDKMLTNKRFKDFFSKNVATL' A
#
# COMPACT_ATOMS: atom_id res chain seq x y z
N MET A 1 -22.46 28.84 1.10
CA MET A 1 -22.99 27.48 1.31
C MET A 1 -21.97 26.70 2.12
N PRO A 2 -22.36 25.84 3.07
CA PRO A 2 -21.39 25.04 3.82
C PRO A 2 -20.75 24.02 2.87
N GLN A 3 -19.42 23.98 2.81
CA GLN A 3 -18.70 22.98 2.04
C GLN A 3 -18.71 21.67 2.83
N GLU A 4 -19.20 20.59 2.22
CA GLU A 4 -19.19 19.26 2.82
C GLU A 4 -17.73 18.82 3.04
N VAL A 5 -17.32 18.72 4.30
CA VAL A 5 -15.96 18.29 4.67
C VAL A 5 -15.95 16.77 4.64
N ILE A 6 -15.54 16.20 3.51
CA ILE A 6 -15.19 14.78 3.41
C ILE A 6 -13.93 14.60 4.25
N ILE A 7 -14.04 13.94 5.40
CA ILE A 7 -12.89 13.48 6.17
C ILE A 7 -12.32 12.28 5.42
N GLU A 8 -11.63 12.54 4.30
CA GLU A 8 -10.77 11.54 3.68
C GLU A 8 -9.67 11.19 4.69
N ASP A 9 -9.27 9.92 4.73
CA ASP A 9 -8.13 9.47 5.52
C ASP A 9 -6.85 10.14 4.98
N LYS A 10 -6.55 11.33 5.51
CA LYS A 10 -5.57 12.27 4.95
C LYS A 10 -4.16 11.68 4.91
N HIS A 11 -3.88 10.72 5.78
CA HIS A 11 -2.55 10.13 5.91
C HIS A 11 -2.12 9.37 4.66
N ALA A 12 -3.00 8.57 4.06
CA ALA A 12 -2.65 7.80 2.86
C ALA A 12 -2.44 8.74 1.65
N SER A 13 -3.30 9.75 1.52
CA SER A 13 -3.20 10.76 0.46
C SER A 13 -1.92 11.59 0.56
N GLU A 14 -1.53 11.99 1.77
CA GLU A 14 -0.28 12.71 2.02
C GLU A 14 0.95 11.85 1.74
N GLN A 15 0.94 10.57 2.13
CA GLN A 15 2.02 9.63 1.83
C GLN A 15 2.20 9.43 0.32
N LEU A 16 1.11 9.29 -0.43
CA LEU A 16 1.15 9.20 -1.90
C LEU A 16 1.70 10.48 -2.53
N LYS A 17 1.34 11.66 -2.00
CA LYS A 17 1.93 12.94 -2.45
C LYS A 17 3.43 13.01 -2.19
N LEU A 18 3.90 12.56 -1.04
CA LEU A 18 5.34 12.54 -0.74
C LEU A 18 6.11 11.57 -1.65
N ILE A 19 5.58 10.36 -1.87
CA ILE A 19 6.17 9.41 -2.82
C ILE A 19 6.19 10.00 -4.24
N SER A 20 5.14 10.74 -4.64
CA SER A 20 5.07 11.38 -5.95
C SER A 20 6.14 12.46 -6.19
N GLN A 21 6.78 12.97 -5.14
CA GLN A 21 7.84 13.99 -5.21
C GLN A 21 9.25 13.39 -5.33
N LEU A 22 9.41 12.09 -5.11
CA LEU A 22 10.71 11.42 -5.22
C LEU A 22 11.18 11.34 -6.67
N GLU A 23 12.46 11.05 -6.86
CA GLU A 23 13.00 10.74 -8.18
C GLU A 23 12.45 9.40 -8.69
N GLU A 24 12.47 9.20 -10.01
CA GLU A 24 11.84 8.02 -10.63
C GLU A 24 12.42 6.71 -10.08
N ASP A 25 13.75 6.63 -9.94
CA ASP A 25 14.41 5.42 -9.42
C ASP A 25 14.01 5.10 -7.97
N ASP A 26 13.85 6.12 -7.14
CA ASP A 26 13.41 5.98 -5.74
C ASP A 26 11.95 5.55 -5.66
N LYS A 27 11.07 6.15 -6.47
CA LYS A 27 9.66 5.74 -6.59
C LYS A 27 9.54 4.28 -6.97
N GLN A 28 10.27 3.87 -8.00
CA GLN A 28 10.27 2.49 -8.48
C GLN A 28 10.77 1.52 -7.40
N THR A 29 11.75 1.94 -6.60
CA THR A 29 12.24 1.13 -5.46
C THR A 29 11.17 0.97 -4.39
N ILE A 30 10.45 2.04 -4.03
CA ILE A 30 9.35 1.97 -3.06
C ILE A 30 8.23 1.07 -3.56
N PHE A 31 7.81 1.21 -4.82
CA PHE A 31 6.74 0.37 -5.38
C PHE A 31 7.13 -1.12 -5.40
N LYS A 32 8.35 -1.45 -5.81
CA LYS A 32 8.87 -2.83 -5.74
C LYS A 32 8.88 -3.38 -4.31
N LEU A 33 9.21 -2.54 -3.31
CA LEU A 33 9.18 -2.95 -1.91
C LEU A 33 7.76 -3.26 -1.44
N VAL A 34 6.79 -2.40 -1.77
CA VAL A 34 5.38 -2.61 -1.46
C VAL A 34 4.87 -3.90 -2.10
N ASP A 35 5.14 -4.11 -3.38
CA ASP A 35 4.72 -5.33 -4.10
C ASP A 35 5.32 -6.59 -3.48
N LYS A 36 6.61 -6.55 -3.12
CA LYS A 36 7.28 -7.67 -2.43
C LYS A 36 6.59 -7.98 -1.10
N MET A 37 6.28 -6.97 -0.29
CA MET A 37 5.63 -7.16 1.00
C MET A 37 4.20 -7.71 0.86
N LEU A 38 3.44 -7.20 -0.12
CA LEU A 38 2.09 -7.69 -0.42
C LEU A 38 2.11 -9.14 -0.91
N THR A 39 3.05 -9.48 -1.79
CA THR A 39 3.24 -10.86 -2.29
C THR A 39 3.58 -11.80 -1.15
N ASN A 40 4.51 -11.42 -0.27
CA ASN A 40 4.87 -12.22 0.90
C ASN A 40 3.68 -12.43 1.84
N LYS A 41 2.86 -11.39 2.06
CA LYS A 41 1.65 -11.51 2.87
C LYS A 41 0.65 -12.46 2.23
N ARG A 42 0.35 -12.29 0.94
CA ARG A 42 -0.57 -13.16 0.18
C ARG A 42 -0.09 -14.61 0.17
N PHE A 43 1.22 -14.84 0.03
CA PHE A 43 1.81 -16.17 0.08
C PHE A 43 1.62 -16.82 1.45
N LYS A 44 1.90 -16.08 2.54
CA LYS A 44 1.64 -16.56 3.91
C LYS A 44 0.16 -16.87 4.13
N ASP A 45 -0.73 -15.97 3.74
CA ASP A 45 -2.18 -16.16 3.86
C ASP A 45 -2.67 -17.37 3.05
N PHE A 46 -2.14 -17.55 1.84
CA PHE A 46 -2.41 -18.72 0.99
C PHE A 46 -1.93 -20.00 1.67
N PHE A 47 -0.68 -20.02 2.16
CA PHE A 47 -0.13 -21.19 2.82
C PHE A 47 -0.91 -21.57 4.08
N SER A 48 -1.17 -20.61 4.97
CA SER A 48 -1.95 -20.83 6.20
C SER A 48 -3.36 -21.34 5.93
N LYS A 49 -4.06 -20.82 4.91
CA LYS A 49 -5.38 -21.32 4.54
C LYS A 49 -5.34 -22.77 4.06
N ASN A 50 -4.37 -23.12 3.21
CA ASN A 50 -4.29 -24.47 2.66
C ASN A 50 -3.82 -25.50 3.71
N VAL A 51 -2.91 -25.13 4.61
CA VAL A 51 -2.48 -26.02 5.71
C VAL A 51 -3.58 -26.24 6.75
N ALA A 52 -4.41 -25.23 7.03
CA ALA A 52 -5.56 -25.39 7.93
C ALA A 52 -6.73 -26.18 7.30
N THR A 53 -6.66 -26.44 6.00
CA THR A 53 -7.68 -27.19 5.25
C THR A 53 -7.24 -28.64 4.96
N LEU A 54 -5.99 -29.00 5.28
CA LEU A 54 -5.43 -30.36 5.23
C LEU A 54 -5.63 -31.08 6.56
#